data_AF-A0A158EEA8-F1
#
_entry.id   AF-A0A158EEA8-F1
#
_cell.length_a   1.000
_cell.length_b   1.000
_cell.length_c   1.000
_cell.angle_alpha   90.00
_cell.angle_beta   90.00
_cell.angle_gamma   90.00
#
_symmetry.space_group_name_H-M   'P 1'
#
loop_
_entity.id
_entity.type
_entity.pdbx_description
1 polymer ?
#
loop_
_entity_poly.entity_id
_entity_poly.type
_entity_poly.pdbx_seq_one_letter_code
_entity_poly.pdbx_strand_id
1 'polypeptide(L)'
;MPEQIFLYGVYAIHVRPVELAGSRWDAEYEIRHHDKAVQTWTTVGGDGGLADKAEAVDLAHRRAVSDIEAGAGIPKPRAFP
;
A
#
# COMPACT_ATOMS: atom_id res chain seq x y z
N MET A 1 2.32 -14.19 -7.69
CA MET A 1 0.89 -13.79 -7.84
C MET A 1 0.86 -12.42 -8.52
N PRO A 2 -0.14 -12.10 -9.35
CA PRO A 2 -0.16 -10.83 -10.07
C PRO A 2 -0.37 -9.67 -9.11
N GLU A 3 0.49 -8.67 -9.26
CA GLU A 3 0.35 -7.34 -8.69
C GLU A 3 -0.90 -6.65 -9.26
N GLN A 4 -1.64 -5.95 -8.40
CA GLN A 4 -2.80 -5.16 -8.79
C GLN A 4 -2.46 -3.67 -8.74
N ILE A 5 -2.84 -2.94 -9.77
CA ILE A 5 -2.56 -1.51 -9.89
C ILE A 5 -3.87 -0.74 -9.83
N PHE A 6 -3.96 0.21 -8.90
CA PHE A 6 -5.07 1.14 -8.76
C PHE A 6 -4.57 2.55 -9.06
N LEU A 7 -5.35 3.33 -9.83
CA LEU A 7 -4.99 4.70 -10.17
C LEU A 7 -5.71 5.68 -9.25
N TYR A 8 -4.98 6.63 -8.68
CA TYR A 8 -5.52 7.68 -7.83
C TYR A 8 -4.96 9.05 -8.28
N GLY A 9 -5.67 9.70 -9.19
CA GLY A 9 -5.21 10.96 -9.80
C GLY A 9 -3.88 10.77 -10.54
N VAL A 10 -2.82 11.41 -10.05
CA VAL A 10 -1.45 11.32 -10.59
C VAL A 10 -0.62 10.19 -9.95
N TYR A 11 -1.18 9.50 -8.96
CA TYR A 11 -0.52 8.41 -8.25
C TYR A 11 -0.98 7.05 -8.78
N ALA A 12 -0.05 6.11 -8.78
CA ALA A 12 -0.32 4.68 -8.98
C ALA A 12 -0.10 3.95 -7.66
N ILE A 13 -1.09 3.17 -7.25
CA ILE A 13 -1.05 2.33 -6.05
C ILE A 13 -0.85 0.90 -6.53
N HIS A 14 0.29 0.33 -6.19
CA HIS A 14 0.64 -1.04 -6.50
C HIS A 14 0.34 -1.88 -5.27
N VAL A 15 -0.43 -2.96 -5.42
CA VAL A 15 -0.81 -3.85 -4.32
C VAL A 15 -0.41 -5.28 -4.66
N ARG A 16 0.30 -5.93 -3.73
CA ARG A 16 0.68 -7.33 -3.84
C ARG A 16 0.12 -8.12 -2.67
N PRO A 17 -0.68 -9.18 -2.91
CA PRO A 17 -1.12 -10.08 -1.86
C PRO A 17 0.04 -10.97 -1.42
N VAL A 18 0.14 -11.19 -0.11
CA VAL A 18 1.13 -12.02 0.56
C VAL A 18 0.39 -13.15 1.27
N GLU A 19 0.78 -14.39 0.98
CA GLU A 19 0.23 -15.55 1.69
C GLU A 19 0.98 -15.72 3.01
N LEU A 20 0.22 -15.83 4.11
CA LEU A 20 0.73 -16.08 5.45
C LEU A 20 0.43 -17.53 5.87
N ALA A 21 1.14 -18.00 6.88
CA ALA A 21 0.93 -19.33 7.45
C ALA A 21 -0.54 -19.52 7.92
N GLY A 22 -1.09 -20.71 7.71
CA GLY A 22 -2.43 -21.06 8.20
C GLY A 22 -3.59 -20.56 7.34
N SER A 23 -3.42 -20.44 6.02
CA SER A 23 -4.44 -19.93 5.09
C SER A 23 -4.86 -18.48 5.38
N ARG A 24 -3.90 -17.66 5.83
CA ARG A 24 -4.09 -16.24 6.08
C ARG A 24 -3.48 -15.44 4.94
N TRP A 25 -3.98 -14.24 4.74
CA TRP A 25 -3.55 -13.33 3.69
C TRP A 25 -3.20 -11.97 4.26
N ASP A 26 -2.09 -11.43 3.83
CA ASP A 26 -1.76 -10.02 3.98
C ASP A 26 -1.64 -9.40 2.58
N ALA A 27 -1.44 -8.10 2.52
CA ALA A 27 -1.04 -7.41 1.33
C ALA A 27 -0.08 -6.28 1.67
N GLU A 28 0.81 -6.03 0.73
CA GLU A 28 1.69 -4.87 0.76
C GLU A 28 1.26 -3.92 -0.34
N TYR A 29 1.44 -2.62 -0.09
CA TYR A 29 1.21 -1.61 -1.12
C TYR A 29 2.41 -0.68 -1.26
N GLU A 30 2.56 -0.15 -2.46
CA GLU A 30 3.52 0.89 -2.81
C GLU A 30 2.77 2.02 -3.53
N ILE A 31 3.13 3.27 -3.23
CA ILE A 31 2.58 4.43 -3.93
C ILE A 31 3.67 5.00 -4.81
N ARG A 32 3.36 5.17 -6.09
CA ARG A 32 4.21 5.80 -7.08
C ARG A 32 3.59 7.07 -7.61
N HIS A 33 4.45 8.04 -7.93
CA HIS A 33 4.09 9.22 -8.69
C HIS A 33 4.92 9.24 -9.97
N HIS A 34 4.26 9.19 -11.13
CA HIS A 34 4.88 8.82 -12.40
C HIS A 34 5.63 7.48 -12.26
N ASP A 35 6.96 7.51 -12.20
CA ASP A 35 7.82 6.32 -12.04
C ASP A 35 8.63 6.32 -10.74
N LYS A 36 8.36 7.26 -9.83
CA LYS A 36 9.08 7.36 -8.56
C LYS A 36 8.22 6.81 -7.43
N ALA A 37 8.75 5.82 -6.71
CA ALA A 37 8.16 5.37 -5.45
C ALA A 37 8.20 6.51 -4.43
N VAL A 38 7.04 7.07 -4.13
CA VAL A 38 6.88 8.11 -3.10
C VAL A 38 6.65 7.49 -1.72
N GLN A 39 6.15 6.26 -1.70
CA GLN A 39 6.10 5.40 -0.53
C GLN A 39 6.46 3.99 -0.96
N THR A 40 7.52 3.44 -0.36
CA THR A 40 7.98 2.08 -0.63
C THR A 40 6.99 1.05 -0.11
N TRP A 41 7.12 -0.20 -0.55
CA TRP A 41 6.33 -1.33 -0.10
C TRP A 41 6.11 -1.33 1.42
N THR A 42 4.85 -1.25 1.82
CA THR A 42 4.38 -1.20 3.20
C THR A 42 3.34 -2.29 3.43
N THR A 43 3.54 -3.12 4.45
CA THR A 43 2.63 -4.20 4.86
C THR A 43 1.48 -3.68 5.71
N VAL A 44 0.26 -4.23 5.55
CA VAL A 44 -0.95 -3.67 6.20
C VAL A 44 -1.56 -4.56 7.27
N GLY A 45 -1.52 -5.87 7.10
CA GLY A 45 -2.32 -6.85 7.85
C GLY A 45 -1.81 -7.23 9.23
N GLY A 46 -0.60 -6.81 9.61
CA GLY A 46 -0.04 -7.10 10.94
C GLY A 46 0.04 -8.61 11.25
N ASP A 47 0.31 -8.95 12.51
CA ASP A 47 0.61 -10.35 12.91
C ASP A 47 -0.54 -11.35 12.70
N GLY A 48 -1.77 -10.87 12.46
CA GLY A 48 -2.97 -11.72 12.39
C GLY A 48 -3.37 -12.18 10.99
N GLY A 49 -3.05 -11.39 9.95
CA GLY A 49 -3.55 -11.62 8.60
C GLY A 49 -5.08 -11.66 8.47
N LEU A 50 -5.56 -11.65 7.23
CA LEU A 50 -6.97 -11.75 6.86
C LEU A 50 -7.29 -13.16 6.37
N ALA A 51 -8.58 -13.52 6.40
CA ALA A 51 -9.02 -14.84 5.94
C ALA A 51 -9.08 -14.92 4.41
N ASP A 52 -9.34 -13.78 3.76
CA ASP A 52 -9.48 -13.70 2.31
C ASP A 52 -8.38 -12.82 1.68
N LYS A 53 -7.90 -13.26 0.52
CA LYS A 53 -6.96 -12.53 -0.32
C LYS A 53 -7.54 -11.20 -0.81
N ALA A 54 -8.81 -11.18 -1.22
CA ALA A 54 -9.49 -9.99 -1.70
C ALA A 54 -9.61 -8.95 -0.58
N GLU A 55 -9.94 -9.38 0.64
CA GLU A 55 -9.96 -8.50 1.81
C GLU A 55 -8.60 -7.87 2.08
N ALA A 56 -7.52 -8.63 1.92
CA ALA A 56 -6.15 -8.12 2.10
C ALA A 56 -5.80 -7.06 1.06
N VAL A 57 -6.13 -7.32 -0.21
CA VAL A 57 -5.95 -6.34 -1.30
C VAL A 57 -6.77 -5.07 -1.04
N ASP A 58 -8.03 -5.20 -0.65
CA ASP A 58 -8.91 -4.07 -0.36
C ASP A 58 -8.45 -3.26 0.85
N LEU A 59 -7.94 -3.94 1.88
CA LEU A 59 -7.34 -3.28 3.05
C LEU A 59 -6.09 -2.48 2.64
N ALA A 60 -5.20 -3.08 1.86
CA ALA A 60 -4.00 -2.40 1.38
C ALA A 60 -4.30 -1.21 0.48
N HIS A 61 -5.27 -1.35 -0.43
CA HIS A 61 -5.72 -0.25 -1.27
C HIS A 61 -6.30 0.90 -0.44
N ARG A 62 -7.19 0.62 0.52
CA ARG A 62 -7.74 1.66 1.41
C ARG A 62 -6.66 2.35 2.23
N ARG A 63 -5.67 1.61 2.71
CA ARG A 63 -4.56 2.18 3.45
C ARG A 63 -3.71 3.11 2.58
N ALA A 64 -3.41 2.70 1.35
CA ALA A 64 -2.69 3.52 0.38
C ALA A 64 -3.41 4.83 0.06
N VAL A 65 -4.74 4.78 -0.12
CA VAL A 65 -5.56 5.99 -0.34
C VAL A 65 -5.48 6.91 0.88
N SER A 66 -5.65 6.37 2.09
CA SER A 66 -5.54 7.15 3.33
C SER A 66 -4.15 7.79 3.48
N ASP A 67 -3.09 7.09 3.08
CA ASP A 67 -1.73 7.61 3.14
C ASP A 67 -1.52 8.73 2.12
N ILE A 68 -2.05 8.60 0.89
CA ILE A 68 -2.07 9.69 -0.10
C ILE A 68 -2.81 10.93 0.45
N GLU A 69 -3.99 10.74 1.04
CA GLU A 69 -4.79 11.80 1.64
C GLU A 69 -4.08 12.46 2.84
N ALA A 70 -3.29 11.70 3.58
CA ALA A 70 -2.44 12.19 4.67
C ALA A 70 -1.15 12.87 4.17
N GLY A 71 -0.88 12.87 2.86
CA GLY A 71 0.26 13.53 2.25
C GLY A 71 1.46 12.62 1.98
N ALA A 72 1.26 11.31 1.80
CA ALA A 72 2.31 10.42 1.30
C ALA A 72 2.86 10.95 -0.03
N GLY A 73 4.18 11.15 -0.08
CA GLY A 73 4.86 11.77 -1.22
C GLY A 73 4.94 13.28 -1.22
N ILE A 74 4.35 13.96 -0.23
CA ILE A 74 4.64 15.38 0.04
C ILE A 74 5.94 15.42 0.87
N PRO A 75 7.04 16.01 0.35
CA PRO A 75 8.27 16.14 1.12
C PRO A 75 7.97 16.90 2.41
N LYS A 76 8.22 16.30 3.58
CA LYS A 76 8.16 17.05 4.84
C LYS A 76 9.11 18.25 4.73
N PRO A 77 8.68 19.47 5.04
CA PRO A 77 9.57 20.61 5.06
C PRO A 77 10.73 20.27 5.99
N ARG A 78 11.96 20.37 5.45
CA ARG A 78 13.18 20.20 6.24
C ARG A 78 13.09 21.25 7.34
N ALA A 79 12.92 20.83 8.60
CA ALA A 79 13.04 21.74 9.73
C ALA A 79 14.42 22.38 9.61
N PHE A 80 14.47 23.70 9.41
CA PHE A 80 15.73 24.44 9.46
C PHE A 80 16.19 24.45 10.92
N PRO A 81 17.49 24.18 11.20
CA PRO A 81 18.04 24.14 12.54
C PRO A 81 18.02 25.50 13.24
#